data_AF-A0A7S2B447-F1
#
_entry.id   AF-A0A7S2B447-F1
#
_cell.length_a   1.000
_cell.length_b   1.000
_cell.length_c   1.000
_cell.angle_alpha   90.00
_cell.angle_beta   90.00
_cell.angle_gamma   90.00
#
_symmetry.space_group_name_H-M   'P 1'
#
loop_
_entity.id
_entity.type
_entity.pdbx_description
1 polymer ?
#
loop_
_entity_poly.entity_id
_entity_poly.type
_entity_poly.pdbx_seq_one_letter_code
_entity_poly.pdbx_strand_id
1 'polypeptide(L)'
;RRLLRWGPGVAMLRALLPAISIVALAAAARSAPGPQAAQGSAQHPRRTRTTAALLATAGQLQPAAQPTAQPGDHYRDPDVWGPPTWFFLHSLTLALPERVPEAEQAHIRQLMQGLQHLLPCPSCGKHLAEHMRELPLEPHLGTRDGMVKWMVDLHNMVNTNCGKRAWSLDEVLRRYDAAYAGGGHSAVIAGGRSGAANRGPPLVAAALAAASAAFALAP
;
A
#
# COMPACT_ATOMS: atom_id res chain seq x y z
N ARG A 1 -7.21 15.99 35.93
CA ARG A 1 -8.30 15.38 36.73
C ARG A 1 -9.64 15.61 36.00
N ARG A 2 -10.08 14.64 35.19
CA ARG A 2 -11.45 14.53 34.68
C ARG A 2 -11.73 13.03 34.55
N LEU A 3 -12.44 12.49 35.52
CA LEU A 3 -12.85 11.09 35.59
C LEU A 3 -14.19 10.97 34.88
N LEU A 4 -14.25 10.18 33.81
CA LEU A 4 -15.51 9.71 33.22
C LEU A 4 -16.08 8.64 34.17
N ARG A 5 -17.18 8.99 34.85
CA ARG A 5 -18.00 8.06 35.64
C ARG A 5 -18.86 7.23 34.68
N TRP A 6 -18.67 5.92 34.68
CA TRP A 6 -19.64 4.96 34.15
C TRP A 6 -20.45 4.41 35.34
N GLY A 7 -21.79 4.48 35.25
CA GLY A 7 -22.70 4.01 36.30
C GLY A 7 -22.82 2.48 36.36
N PRO A 8 -23.36 1.91 37.45
CA PRO A 8 -23.43 0.47 37.66
C PRO A 8 -24.72 -0.12 37.08
N GLY A 9 -24.55 -1.01 36.12
CA GLY A 9 -25.58 -1.85 35.50
C GLY A 9 -24.93 -2.41 34.25
N VAL A 10 -24.58 -3.68 34.14
CA VAL A 10 -25.42 -4.85 34.35
C VAL A 10 -24.52 -6.02 34.78
N ALA A 11 -24.83 -6.63 35.92
CA ALA A 11 -24.26 -7.92 36.31
C ALA A 11 -25.13 -9.06 35.78
N MET A 12 -24.49 -10.20 35.52
CA MET A 12 -25.05 -11.54 35.27
C MET A 12 -25.78 -11.76 33.94
N LEU A 13 -25.08 -12.44 33.02
CA LEU A 13 -25.62 -13.68 32.46
C LEU A 13 -24.47 -14.65 32.18
N ARG A 14 -24.41 -15.71 32.99
CA ARG A 14 -23.45 -16.81 32.87
C ARG A 14 -24.25 -18.04 32.43
N ALA A 15 -23.68 -18.76 31.46
CA ALA A 15 -23.96 -20.14 31.04
C ALA A 15 -25.15 -20.38 30.09
N LEU A 16 -24.83 -20.92 28.91
CA LEU A 16 -25.09 -22.32 28.49
C LEU A 16 -25.22 -22.37 26.97
N LEU A 17 -24.21 -22.91 26.27
CA LEU A 17 -24.37 -23.48 24.93
C LEU A 17 -23.50 -24.74 24.82
N PRO A 18 -24.05 -25.88 24.36
CA PRO A 18 -23.35 -27.15 24.33
C PRO A 18 -22.36 -27.25 23.16
N ALA A 19 -21.32 -28.06 23.36
CA ALA A 19 -20.34 -28.43 22.37
C ALA A 19 -21.00 -29.11 21.15
N ILE A 20 -20.85 -28.52 19.97
CA ILE A 20 -21.18 -29.15 18.70
C ILE A 20 -19.92 -29.83 18.18
N SER A 21 -19.89 -31.16 18.28
CA SER A 21 -18.89 -32.02 17.63
C SER A 21 -19.02 -31.91 16.11
N ILE A 22 -17.99 -31.40 15.45
CA ILE A 22 -17.85 -31.47 13.99
C ILE A 22 -17.17 -32.79 13.66
N VAL A 23 -17.97 -33.77 13.23
CA VAL A 23 -17.47 -34.97 12.55
C VAL A 23 -17.00 -34.57 11.16
N ALA A 24 -15.71 -34.75 10.90
CA ALA A 24 -15.12 -34.66 9.57
C ALA A 24 -15.64 -35.80 8.69
N LEU A 25 -16.21 -35.48 7.52
CA LEU A 25 -16.40 -36.45 6.45
C LEU A 25 -15.47 -36.11 5.29
N ALA A 26 -14.59 -37.06 5.00
CA ALA A 26 -13.56 -37.00 4.01
C ALA A 26 -14.07 -37.14 2.57
N ALA A 27 -13.24 -36.63 1.68
CA ALA A 27 -13.27 -36.62 0.23
C ALA A 27 -13.74 -37.90 -0.48
N ALA A 28 -14.39 -37.72 -1.64
CA ALA A 28 -14.20 -38.54 -2.83
C ALA A 28 -14.68 -37.79 -4.09
N ALA A 29 -13.84 -36.92 -4.65
CA ALA A 29 -14.03 -36.42 -6.02
C ALA A 29 -13.24 -37.32 -6.98
N ARG A 30 -14.00 -38.03 -7.82
CA ARG A 30 -13.51 -38.99 -8.80
C ARG A 30 -12.83 -38.29 -9.98
N SER A 31 -11.74 -38.88 -10.44
CA SER A 31 -10.98 -38.52 -11.62
C SER A 31 -11.84 -38.59 -12.90
N ALA A 32 -11.77 -37.56 -13.73
CA ALA A 32 -12.29 -37.57 -15.10
C ALA A 32 -11.13 -37.70 -16.11
N PRO A 33 -11.26 -38.50 -17.17
CA PRO A 33 -10.21 -38.71 -18.16
C PRO A 33 -10.15 -37.57 -19.18
N GLY A 34 -8.93 -37.18 -19.57
CA GLY A 34 -8.67 -36.21 -20.63
C GLY A 34 -8.88 -36.82 -22.03
N PRO A 35 -9.35 -36.03 -23.02
CA PRO A 35 -9.46 -36.52 -24.39
C PRO A 35 -8.11 -36.45 -25.13
N GLN A 36 -7.98 -37.42 -26.02
CA GLN A 36 -6.81 -37.88 -26.72
C GLN A 36 -6.35 -36.96 -27.85
N ALA A 37 -5.06 -37.07 -28.14
CA ALA A 37 -4.39 -36.52 -29.32
C ALA A 37 -4.97 -37.12 -30.61
N ALA A 38 -5.34 -36.24 -31.56
CA ALA A 38 -5.62 -36.62 -32.93
C ALA A 38 -4.37 -36.39 -33.79
N GLN A 39 -3.78 -37.49 -34.27
CA GLN A 39 -2.88 -37.50 -35.41
C GLN A 39 -3.72 -37.46 -36.69
N GLY A 40 -3.33 -36.61 -37.65
CA GLY A 40 -3.94 -36.53 -38.98
C GLY A 40 -2.88 -36.20 -40.01
N SER A 41 -2.47 -37.23 -40.76
CA SER A 41 -1.58 -37.15 -41.91
C SER A 41 -2.35 -36.77 -43.18
N ALA A 42 -1.69 -36.01 -44.05
CA ALA A 42 -1.82 -35.93 -45.51
C ALA A 42 -3.23 -35.81 -46.15
N GLN A 43 -3.46 -34.73 -46.90
CA GLN A 43 -3.44 -34.77 -48.37
C GLN A 43 -3.85 -33.43 -48.99
N HIS A 44 -3.16 -33.12 -50.09
CA HIS A 44 -3.29 -31.97 -50.97
C HIS A 44 -4.49 -32.17 -51.92
N PRO A 45 -5.24 -31.10 -52.25
CA PRO A 45 -5.58 -30.91 -53.65
C PRO A 45 -5.15 -29.53 -54.13
N ARG A 46 -4.38 -29.53 -55.22
CA ARG A 46 -4.13 -28.38 -56.07
C ARG A 46 -5.47 -27.77 -56.47
N ARG A 47 -5.67 -26.48 -56.18
CA ARG A 47 -6.65 -25.67 -56.89
C ARG A 47 -5.97 -24.47 -57.53
N THR A 48 -6.09 -24.52 -58.85
CA THR A 48 -5.87 -23.53 -59.90
C THR A 48 -5.96 -22.08 -59.45
N ARG A 49 -4.94 -21.33 -59.89
CA ARG A 49 -4.82 -19.88 -59.93
C ARG A 49 -6.03 -19.27 -60.66
N THR A 50 -6.85 -18.50 -59.96
CA THR A 50 -7.73 -17.49 -60.55
C THR A 50 -7.39 -16.15 -59.91
N THR A 51 -6.84 -15.26 -60.72
CA THR A 51 -6.55 -13.87 -60.39
C THR A 51 -7.86 -13.10 -60.26
N ALA A 52 -8.27 -12.77 -59.04
CA ALA A 52 -9.36 -11.84 -58.78
C ALA A 52 -9.02 -10.99 -57.56
N ALA A 53 -8.72 -9.71 -57.84
CA ALA A 53 -8.88 -8.54 -56.98
C ALA A 53 -8.44 -8.66 -55.50
N LEU A 54 -7.18 -8.33 -55.21
CA LEU A 54 -6.85 -7.76 -53.89
C LEU A 54 -7.21 -6.26 -53.91
N LEU A 55 -8.44 -5.93 -53.53
CA LEU A 55 -8.66 -4.62 -52.89
C LEU A 55 -7.98 -4.66 -51.53
N ALA A 56 -7.10 -3.69 -51.30
CA ALA A 56 -6.45 -3.46 -50.02
C ALA A 56 -7.51 -3.13 -48.96
N THR A 57 -7.90 -4.12 -48.16
CA THR A 57 -8.52 -3.84 -46.87
C THR A 57 -7.41 -3.31 -45.97
N ALA A 58 -7.30 -1.98 -45.89
CA ALA A 58 -6.63 -1.34 -44.77
C ALA A 58 -7.43 -1.71 -43.51
N GLY A 59 -7.12 -2.88 -42.96
CA GLY A 59 -7.62 -3.31 -41.66
C GLY A 59 -7.19 -2.26 -40.66
N GLN A 60 -8.17 -1.52 -40.16
CA GLN A 60 -7.99 -0.59 -39.06
C GLN A 60 -7.33 -1.36 -37.92
N LEU A 61 -6.05 -1.08 -37.67
CA LEU A 61 -5.39 -1.44 -36.42
C LEU A 61 -6.15 -0.70 -35.32
N GLN A 62 -7.09 -1.38 -34.68
CA GLN A 62 -7.70 -0.87 -33.47
C GLN A 62 -6.58 -0.77 -32.43
N PRO A 63 -6.36 0.41 -31.82
CA PRO A 63 -5.44 0.52 -30.71
C PRO A 63 -5.91 -0.47 -29.62
N ALA A 64 -4.97 -1.27 -29.11
CA ALA A 64 -5.24 -2.23 -28.05
C ALA A 64 -6.06 -1.55 -26.95
N ALA A 65 -7.26 -2.06 -26.70
CA ALA A 65 -8.13 -1.55 -25.66
C ALA A 65 -7.34 -1.54 -24.34
N GLN A 66 -7.05 -0.35 -23.83
CA GLN A 66 -6.46 -0.24 -22.50
C GLN A 66 -7.45 -0.87 -21.51
N PRO A 67 -6.98 -1.70 -20.56
CA PRO A 67 -7.86 -2.27 -19.57
C PRO A 67 -8.58 -1.12 -18.86
N THR A 68 -9.90 -1.04 -19.08
CA THR A 68 -10.73 0.00 -18.49
C THR A 68 -10.70 -0.19 -16.98
N ALA A 69 -10.08 0.77 -16.28
CA ALA A 69 -10.07 0.82 -14.82
C ALA A 69 -11.50 0.60 -14.30
N GLN A 70 -11.65 -0.35 -13.37
CA GLN A 70 -12.93 -0.65 -12.77
C GLN A 70 -13.34 0.46 -11.80
N PRO A 71 -14.65 0.72 -11.60
CA PRO A 71 -15.10 1.67 -10.59
C PRO A 71 -14.51 1.32 -9.21
N GLY A 72 -13.71 2.23 -8.63
CA GLY A 72 -13.07 2.04 -7.33
C GLY A 72 -11.57 1.73 -7.36
N ASP A 73 -10.97 1.57 -8.54
CA ASP A 73 -9.52 1.31 -8.66
C ASP A 73 -8.67 2.45 -8.05
N HIS A 74 -9.18 3.68 -8.01
CA HIS A 74 -8.49 4.82 -7.39
C HIS A 74 -8.26 4.66 -5.88
N TYR A 75 -9.06 3.85 -5.18
CA TYR A 75 -8.83 3.54 -3.76
C TYR A 75 -7.62 2.63 -3.52
N ARG A 76 -7.08 2.01 -4.58
CA ARG A 76 -5.90 1.14 -4.49
C ARG A 76 -4.59 1.92 -4.60
N ASP A 77 -4.64 3.21 -4.89
CA ASP A 77 -3.46 4.07 -5.07
C ASP A 77 -2.61 4.16 -3.79
N PRO A 78 -1.42 3.53 -3.75
CA PRO A 78 -0.57 3.52 -2.56
C PRO A 78 -0.01 4.89 -2.19
N ASP A 79 0.01 5.87 -3.10
CA ASP A 79 0.49 7.21 -2.77
C ASP A 79 -0.50 7.98 -1.89
N VAL A 80 -1.78 7.57 -1.85
CA VAL A 80 -2.82 8.17 -1.01
C VAL A 80 -2.86 7.51 0.38
N TRP A 81 -3.04 6.19 0.43
CA TRP A 81 -3.23 5.48 1.71
C TRP A 81 -1.91 5.00 2.33
N GLY A 82 -0.85 4.83 1.54
CA GLY A 82 0.44 4.33 2.04
C GLY A 82 1.08 5.22 3.09
N PRO A 83 1.26 6.54 2.84
CA PRO A 83 1.87 7.44 3.81
C PRO A 83 1.18 7.48 5.19
N PRO A 84 -0.16 7.58 5.31
CA PRO A 84 -0.81 7.51 6.63
C PRO A 84 -0.71 6.12 7.28
N THR A 85 -0.72 5.02 6.51
CA THR A 85 -0.47 3.68 7.07
C THR A 85 0.94 3.57 7.65
N TRP A 86 1.96 4.03 6.93
CA TRP A 86 3.33 4.06 7.45
C TRP A 86 3.45 4.92 8.69
N PHE A 87 2.83 6.10 8.70
CA PHE A 87 2.79 6.96 9.87
C PHE A 87 2.23 6.20 11.09
N PHE A 88 1.08 5.54 10.93
CA PHE A 88 0.49 4.72 11.99
C PHE A 88 1.43 3.60 12.47
N LEU A 89 2.06 2.85 11.56
CA LEU A 89 2.91 1.72 11.92
C LEU A 89 4.19 2.15 12.66
N HIS A 90 4.83 3.22 12.23
CA HIS A 90 5.97 3.80 12.95
C HIS A 90 5.55 4.32 14.32
N SER A 91 4.45 5.08 14.40
CA SER A 91 3.88 5.56 15.67
C SER A 91 3.58 4.43 16.64
N LEU A 92 3.03 3.31 16.15
CA LEU A 92 2.80 2.09 16.93
C LEU A 92 4.11 1.59 17.54
N THR A 93 5.15 1.41 16.73
CA THR A 93 6.44 0.89 17.24
C THR A 93 7.14 1.86 18.20
N LEU A 94 7.08 3.17 17.96
CA LEU A 94 7.71 4.18 18.80
C LEU A 94 7.04 4.29 20.18
N ALA A 95 5.74 3.99 20.26
CA ALA A 95 4.96 4.04 21.49
C ALA A 95 5.08 2.78 22.37
N LEU A 96 5.78 1.74 21.90
CA LEU A 96 5.96 0.50 22.67
C LEU A 96 6.71 0.73 23.98
N PRO A 97 6.45 -0.08 25.03
CA PRO A 97 7.32 -0.12 26.20
C PRO A 97 8.70 -0.66 25.83
N GLU A 98 9.73 -0.30 26.60
CA GLU A 98 11.11 -0.74 26.36
C GLU A 98 11.21 -2.27 26.22
N ARG A 99 10.51 -3.01 27.09
CA ARG A 99 10.27 -4.45 26.98
C ARG A 99 8.83 -4.71 26.57
N VAL A 100 8.64 -5.33 25.41
CA VAL A 100 7.31 -5.57 24.85
C VAL A 100 6.69 -6.84 25.48
N PRO A 101 5.50 -6.76 26.10
CA PRO A 101 4.80 -7.93 26.65
C PRO A 101 4.44 -8.95 25.55
N GLU A 102 4.49 -10.25 25.87
CA GLU A 102 4.22 -11.32 24.89
C GLU A 102 2.84 -11.21 24.22
N ALA A 103 1.81 -10.77 24.96
CA ALA A 103 0.48 -10.55 24.41
C ALA A 103 0.49 -9.45 23.33
N GLU A 104 1.24 -8.38 23.53
CA GLU A 104 1.39 -7.30 22.56
C GLU A 104 2.21 -7.76 21.35
N GLN A 105 3.26 -8.54 21.57
CA GLN A 105 4.03 -9.18 20.48
C GLN A 105 3.13 -10.06 19.59
N ALA A 106 2.19 -10.80 20.19
CA ALA A 106 1.22 -11.60 19.45
C ALA A 106 0.29 -10.74 18.58
N HIS A 107 -0.21 -9.61 19.10
CA HIS A 107 -1.03 -8.69 18.32
C HIS A 107 -0.26 -8.04 17.17
N ILE A 108 0.99 -7.62 17.40
CA ILE A 108 1.84 -7.05 16.33
C ILE A 108 2.09 -8.08 15.24
N ARG A 109 2.39 -9.35 15.61
CA ARG A 109 2.54 -10.43 14.65
C ARG A 109 1.29 -10.61 13.79
N GLN A 110 0.12 -10.66 14.42
CA GLN A 110 -1.17 -10.80 13.70
C GLN A 110 -1.43 -9.60 12.78
N LEU A 111 -1.14 -8.37 13.24
CA LEU A 111 -1.27 -7.17 12.42
C LEU A 111 -0.39 -7.25 11.17
N MET A 112 0.91 -7.54 11.33
CA MET A 112 1.85 -7.57 10.21
C MET A 112 1.56 -8.71 9.23
N GLN A 113 1.17 -9.88 9.72
CA GLN A 113 0.71 -11.00 8.87
C GLN A 113 -0.59 -10.64 8.13
N GLY A 114 -1.54 -10.00 8.82
CA GLY A 114 -2.80 -9.57 8.23
C GLY A 114 -2.61 -8.52 7.12
N LEU A 115 -1.68 -7.58 7.29
CA LEU A 115 -1.41 -6.54 6.30
C LEU A 115 -1.05 -7.12 4.93
N GLN A 116 -0.32 -8.24 4.87
CA GLN A 116 0.02 -8.91 3.60
C GLN A 116 -1.22 -9.25 2.74
N HIS A 117 -2.38 -9.41 3.37
CA HIS A 117 -3.65 -9.75 2.72
C HIS A 117 -4.62 -8.56 2.60
N LEU A 118 -4.47 -7.56 3.47
CA LEU A 118 -5.45 -6.46 3.62
C LEU A 118 -5.04 -5.16 2.93
N LEU A 119 -3.78 -5.03 2.48
CA LEU A 119 -3.36 -3.84 1.75
C LEU A 119 -4.21 -3.64 0.47
N PRO A 120 -4.73 -2.43 0.21
CA PRO A 120 -5.59 -2.16 -0.95
C PRO A 120 -4.93 -2.43 -2.31
N CYS A 121 -3.60 -2.44 -2.36
CA CYS A 121 -2.78 -2.75 -3.53
C CYS A 121 -2.32 -4.23 -3.48
N PRO A 122 -2.78 -5.11 -4.40
CA PRO A 122 -2.45 -6.53 -4.36
C PRO A 122 -0.96 -6.85 -4.50
N SER A 123 -0.23 -6.10 -5.33
CA SER A 123 1.24 -6.26 -5.46
C SER A 123 1.96 -5.81 -4.20
N CYS A 124 1.48 -4.77 -3.53
CA CYS A 124 2.05 -4.26 -2.29
C CYS A 124 1.97 -5.31 -1.16
N GLY A 125 0.85 -6.03 -1.05
CA GLY A 125 0.71 -7.15 -0.10
C GLY A 125 1.70 -8.31 -0.36
N LYS A 126 1.89 -8.67 -1.64
CA LYS A 126 2.88 -9.70 -2.05
C LYS A 126 4.31 -9.30 -1.72
N HIS A 127 4.70 -8.06 -2.06
CA HIS A 127 6.04 -7.55 -1.74
C HIS A 127 6.26 -7.45 -0.23
N LEU A 128 5.24 -7.08 0.56
CA LEU A 128 5.34 -7.11 2.02
C LEU A 128 5.61 -8.54 2.55
N ALA A 129 4.93 -9.55 2.00
CA ALA A 129 5.16 -10.94 2.35
C ALA A 129 6.57 -11.43 1.98
N GLU A 130 7.12 -10.97 0.84
CA GLU A 130 8.50 -11.21 0.44
C GLU A 130 9.50 -10.56 1.41
N HIS A 131 9.32 -9.27 1.70
CA HIS A 131 10.18 -8.55 2.63
C HIS A 131 10.16 -9.15 4.04
N MET A 132 9.00 -9.59 4.53
CA MET A 132 8.91 -10.24 5.84
C MET A 132 9.55 -11.64 5.88
N ARG A 133 9.76 -12.29 4.72
CA ARG A 133 10.56 -13.53 4.65
C ARG A 133 12.06 -13.24 4.68
N GLU A 134 12.49 -12.15 4.04
CA GLU A 134 13.89 -11.70 4.02
C GLU A 134 14.31 -11.05 5.34
N LEU A 135 13.40 -10.31 5.97
CA LEU A 135 13.56 -9.62 7.24
C LEU A 135 12.52 -10.14 8.25
N PRO A 136 12.74 -11.33 8.85
CA PRO A 136 11.78 -11.94 9.76
C PRO A 136 11.50 -11.06 10.98
N LEU A 137 10.25 -11.06 11.45
CA LEU A 137 9.79 -10.21 12.54
C LEU A 137 10.22 -10.73 13.93
N GLU A 138 10.22 -12.05 14.11
CA GLU A 138 10.41 -12.74 15.40
C GLU A 138 11.60 -12.24 16.24
N PRO A 139 12.81 -12.00 15.68
CA PRO A 139 13.96 -11.55 16.46
C PRO A 139 13.82 -10.15 17.07
N HIS A 140 12.87 -9.35 16.57
CA HIS A 140 12.77 -7.92 16.87
C HIS A 140 11.66 -7.57 17.86
N LEU A 141 10.71 -8.48 18.08
CA LEU A 141 9.50 -8.25 18.87
C LEU A 141 9.73 -7.98 20.37
N GLY A 142 10.86 -8.41 20.93
CA GLY A 142 11.07 -8.38 22.38
C GLY A 142 11.27 -6.99 23.00
N THR A 143 11.66 -5.99 22.19
CA THR A 143 12.00 -4.65 22.68
C THR A 143 11.46 -3.56 21.76
N ARG A 144 11.18 -2.37 22.31
CA ARG A 144 10.81 -1.20 21.49
C ARG A 144 11.87 -0.93 20.43
N ASP A 145 13.14 -0.83 20.83
CA ASP A 145 14.22 -0.44 19.93
C ASP A 145 14.42 -1.46 18.80
N GLY A 146 14.28 -2.75 19.11
CA GLY A 146 14.25 -3.82 18.12
C GLY A 146 13.14 -3.63 17.09
N MET A 147 11.91 -3.35 17.55
CA MET A 147 10.75 -3.13 16.69
C MET A 147 10.83 -1.85 15.86
N VAL A 148 11.31 -0.75 16.44
CA VAL A 148 11.51 0.51 15.73
C VAL A 148 12.55 0.31 14.62
N LYS A 149 13.69 -0.31 14.93
CA LYS A 149 14.71 -0.59 13.92
C LYS A 149 14.16 -1.48 12.79
N TRP A 150 13.46 -2.56 13.13
CA TRP A 150 12.84 -3.45 12.14
C TRP A 150 11.85 -2.72 11.23
N MET A 151 11.01 -1.85 11.79
CA MET A 151 10.05 -1.05 11.02
C MET A 151 10.73 -0.07 10.05
N VAL A 152 11.84 0.55 10.46
CA VAL A 152 12.66 1.41 9.59
C VAL A 152 13.30 0.61 8.46
N ASP A 153 13.90 -0.54 8.78
CA ASP A 153 14.55 -1.41 7.80
C ASP A 153 13.53 -1.93 6.76
N LEU A 154 12.37 -2.40 7.22
CA LEU A 154 11.28 -2.85 6.36
C LEU A 154 10.79 -1.72 5.43
N HIS A 155 10.58 -0.51 5.96
CA HIS A 155 10.16 0.63 5.14
C HIS A 155 11.25 1.02 4.12
N ASN A 156 12.53 0.87 4.47
CA ASN A 156 13.65 1.11 3.55
C ASN A 156 13.74 0.07 2.42
N MET A 157 13.36 -1.19 2.65
CA MET A 157 13.23 -2.20 1.57
C MET A 157 12.18 -1.75 0.54
N VAL A 158 11.03 -1.26 1.01
CA VAL A 158 9.98 -0.69 0.13
C VAL A 158 10.46 0.58 -0.58
N ASN A 159 11.14 1.48 0.13
CA ASN A 159 11.71 2.68 -0.49
C ASN A 159 12.67 2.32 -1.63
N THR A 160 13.56 1.36 -1.41
CA THR A 160 14.52 0.89 -2.42
C THR A 160 13.80 0.34 -3.65
N ASN A 161 12.79 -0.51 -3.44
CA ASN A 161 11.96 -1.05 -4.53
C ASN A 161 11.22 0.03 -5.33
N CYS A 162 10.86 1.14 -4.68
CA CYS A 162 10.21 2.29 -5.30
C CYS A 162 11.19 3.36 -5.81
N GLY A 163 12.51 3.13 -5.77
CA GLY A 163 13.51 4.12 -6.18
C GLY A 163 13.61 5.34 -5.27
N LYS A 164 13.10 5.25 -4.03
CA LYS A 164 13.19 6.29 -2.99
C LYS A 164 14.44 6.05 -2.14
N ARG A 165 15.02 7.13 -1.59
CA ARG A 165 16.19 7.00 -0.71
C ARG A 165 15.85 6.26 0.58
N ALA A 166 16.83 5.54 1.13
CA ALA A 166 16.75 5.00 2.49
C ALA A 166 16.95 6.11 3.53
N TRP A 167 16.31 5.96 4.69
CA TRP A 167 16.43 6.85 5.85
C TRP A 167 17.17 6.14 6.98
N SER A 168 18.02 6.87 7.71
CA SER A 168 18.62 6.33 8.92
C SER A 168 17.62 6.33 10.08
N LEU A 169 17.88 5.50 11.09
CA LEU A 169 17.08 5.45 12.31
C LEU A 169 16.97 6.82 12.98
N ASP A 170 18.10 7.50 13.22
CA ASP A 170 18.13 8.83 13.84
C ASP A 170 17.32 9.85 13.04
N GLU A 171 17.35 9.73 11.71
CA GLU A 171 16.62 10.62 10.83
C GLU A 171 15.10 10.42 10.94
N VAL A 172 14.65 9.17 11.06
CA VAL A 172 13.25 8.82 11.31
C VAL A 172 12.82 9.37 12.66
N LEU A 173 13.59 9.10 13.73
CA LEU A 173 13.28 9.56 15.09
C LEU A 173 13.08 11.08 15.14
N ARG A 174 14.04 11.86 14.61
CA ARG A 174 13.93 13.33 14.56
C ARG A 174 12.67 13.82 13.85
N ARG A 175 12.25 13.15 12.77
CA ARG A 175 11.03 13.53 12.03
C ARG A 175 9.77 13.26 12.81
N TYR A 176 9.67 12.10 13.46
CA TYR A 176 8.52 11.76 14.29
C TYR A 176 8.46 12.68 15.52
N ASP A 177 9.59 12.95 16.17
CA ASP A 177 9.66 13.92 17.28
C ASP A 177 9.15 15.30 16.84
N ALA A 178 9.61 15.81 15.69
CA ALA A 178 9.14 17.07 15.15
C ALA A 178 7.63 17.06 14.83
N ALA A 179 7.11 15.96 14.29
CA ALA A 179 5.69 15.83 13.97
C ALA A 179 4.80 15.86 15.22
N TYR A 180 5.22 15.18 16.30
CA TYR A 180 4.53 15.19 17.59
C TYR A 180 4.74 16.48 18.38
N ALA A 181 5.87 17.16 18.20
CA ALA A 181 6.15 18.44 18.87
C ALA A 181 5.35 19.61 18.29
N GLY A 182 5.02 19.61 16.99
CA GLY A 182 4.50 20.85 16.39
C GLY A 182 3.72 20.79 15.08
N GLY A 183 3.32 19.64 14.51
CA GLY A 183 2.75 19.69 13.15
C GLY A 183 1.82 18.58 12.65
N GLY A 184 1.57 17.51 13.40
CA GLY A 184 0.73 16.41 12.92
C GLY A 184 1.40 15.57 11.83
N HIS A 185 0.69 14.57 11.30
CA HIS A 185 1.27 13.54 10.41
C HIS A 185 1.84 14.09 9.09
N SER A 186 1.40 15.27 8.65
CA SER A 186 1.84 15.90 7.40
C SER A 186 3.34 16.24 7.40
N ALA A 187 3.92 16.55 8.56
CA ALA A 187 5.33 16.86 8.71
C ALA A 187 6.26 15.69 8.33
N VAL A 188 5.83 14.45 8.59
CA VAL A 188 6.57 13.23 8.21
C VAL A 188 6.32 12.87 6.74
N ILE A 189 5.06 13.00 6.30
CA ILE A 189 4.60 12.55 4.98
C ILE A 189 5.12 13.46 3.85
N ALA A 190 5.30 14.76 4.11
CA ALA A 190 5.75 15.73 3.09
C ALA A 190 7.15 15.42 2.50
N GLY A 191 7.99 14.67 3.23
CA GLY A 191 9.33 14.28 2.78
C GLY A 191 9.38 13.21 1.69
N GLY A 192 8.23 12.66 1.28
CA GLY A 192 8.14 11.55 0.31
C GLY A 192 7.78 11.96 -1.13
N ARG A 193 7.51 13.24 -1.42
CA ARG A 193 7.20 13.69 -2.79
C ARG A 193 8.46 13.75 -3.64
N SER A 194 8.87 12.61 -4.18
CA SER A 194 9.73 12.60 -5.35
C SER A 194 8.91 13.09 -6.55
N GLY A 195 9.14 14.33 -6.97
CA GLY A 195 8.74 14.81 -8.30
C GLY A 195 7.34 15.39 -8.48
N ALA A 196 7.02 16.52 -7.86
CA ALA A 196 6.06 17.51 -8.40
C ALA A 196 6.14 18.86 -7.65
N ALA A 197 7.35 19.40 -7.48
CA ALA A 197 7.54 20.76 -6.99
C ALA A 197 8.37 21.55 -8.01
N ASN A 198 7.81 21.68 -9.22
CA ASN A 198 8.16 22.77 -10.11
C ASN A 198 6.88 23.36 -10.71
N ARG A 199 6.06 23.95 -9.85
CA ARG A 199 5.20 25.06 -10.26
C ARG A 199 5.84 26.29 -9.65
N GLY A 200 6.54 27.06 -10.48
CA GLY A 200 6.96 28.40 -10.11
C GLY A 200 5.76 29.22 -9.63
N PRO A 201 6.00 30.34 -8.94
CA PRO A 201 4.92 31.21 -8.50
C PRO A 201 4.03 31.59 -9.70
N PRO A 202 2.70 31.67 -9.54
CA PRO A 202 1.84 32.17 -10.61
C PRO A 202 2.36 33.55 -11.02
N LEU A 203 2.71 33.71 -12.30
CA LEU A 203 3.15 34.98 -12.93
C LEU A 203 2.02 36.02 -13.00
N VAL A 204 1.17 36.09 -11.99
CA VAL A 204 -0.03 36.94 -11.95
C VAL A 204 -0.15 37.61 -10.58
N ALA A 205 0.96 38.15 -10.05
CA ALA A 205 0.92 38.97 -8.83
C ALA A 205 2.14 39.92 -8.67
N ALA A 206 2.70 40.46 -9.76
CA ALA A 206 3.80 41.43 -9.64
C ALA A 206 3.78 42.51 -10.75
N ALA A 207 2.60 43.05 -11.04
CA ALA A 207 2.48 44.27 -11.84
C ALA A 207 1.37 45.14 -11.23
N LEU A 208 1.68 45.83 -10.13
CA LEU A 208 0.95 46.99 -9.59
C LEU A 208 1.65 47.48 -8.30
N ALA A 209 2.88 47.96 -8.41
CA ALA A 209 3.55 48.72 -7.35
C ALA A 209 4.66 49.59 -7.93
N ALA A 210 4.34 50.42 -8.93
CA ALA A 210 5.25 51.47 -9.42
C ALA A 210 4.47 52.55 -10.18
N ALA A 211 3.57 53.27 -9.50
CA ALA A 211 3.01 54.54 -9.99
C ALA A 211 2.29 55.28 -8.86
N SER A 212 3.04 55.87 -7.91
CA SER A 212 2.58 56.97 -7.04
C SER A 212 3.77 57.49 -6.21
N ALA A 213 4.78 58.04 -6.89
CA ALA A 213 5.83 58.84 -6.25
C ALA A 213 6.51 59.74 -7.29
N ALA A 214 5.73 60.62 -7.93
CA ALA A 214 6.26 61.71 -8.74
C ALA A 214 5.20 62.82 -8.91
N PHE A 215 4.74 63.40 -7.80
CA PHE A 215 4.21 64.77 -7.81
C PHE A 215 4.30 65.38 -6.40
N ALA A 216 5.52 65.58 -5.95
CA ALA A 216 5.83 66.51 -4.86
C ALA A 216 7.27 67.00 -5.09
N LEU A 217 7.43 68.33 -5.11
CA LEU A 217 8.63 69.13 -5.45
C LEU A 217 8.76 69.38 -6.97
N ALA A 218 8.76 70.59 -7.54
CA ALA A 218 8.67 72.00 -7.13
C ALA A 218 8.69 72.81 -8.47
N PRO A 219 8.53 74.15 -8.54
CA PRO A 219 8.27 75.15 -7.49
C PRO A 219 6.83 75.68 -7.44
#